data_AF-A0A1Z4LUU2-F1
#
_entry.id   AF-A0A1Z4LUU2-F1
#
_cell.length_a   1.000
_cell.length_b   1.000
_cell.length_c   1.000
_cell.angle_alpha   90.00
_cell.angle_beta   90.00
_cell.angle_gamma   90.00
#
_symmetry.space_group_name_H-M   'P 1'
#
loop_
_entity.id
_entity.type
_entity.pdbx_description
1 polymer ?
#
loop_
_entity_poly.entity_id
_entity_poly.type
_entity_poly.pdbx_seq_one_letter_code
_entity_poly.pdbx_strand_id
1 'polypeptide(L)'
;MSRQRILQPELSYTFSKYFELPYAPADILLELGCTYTRSQLQLPKYEGKLDCIDFLKRYLPRNLNYVNPMSEAARREVLIAPTLLELCAETQSELNIEYPVNVNNFLKGSLGYFIYSPNALIVIEAKQSDLSRGFTQLAVELIALDQWIDSPVSMFYGAVTTGED
;
A
#
# COMPACT_ATOMS: atom_id res chain seq x y z
N MET A 1 6.31 24.01 24.04
CA MET A 1 6.81 24.44 22.72
C MET A 1 5.72 24.19 21.70
N SER A 2 5.27 25.20 20.95
CA SER A 2 4.29 25.02 19.87
C SER A 2 5.00 24.39 18.67
N ARG A 3 4.68 23.14 18.37
CA ARG A 3 5.14 22.46 17.17
C ARG A 3 4.62 23.21 15.94
N GLN A 4 5.49 23.55 14.98
CA GLN A 4 5.04 24.09 13.70
C GLN A 4 4.18 23.05 12.97
N ARG A 5 3.07 23.49 12.37
CA ARG A 5 2.21 22.62 11.55
C ARG A 5 2.93 22.25 10.25
N ILE A 6 2.89 20.96 9.91
CA ILE A 6 3.36 20.34 8.67
C ILE A 6 2.30 20.50 7.58
N LEU A 7 1.04 20.18 7.92
CA LEU A 7 -0.12 20.26 7.03
C LEU A 7 -0.78 21.63 7.14
N GLN A 8 -0.87 22.32 6.00
CA GLN A 8 -1.47 23.65 5.91
C GLN A 8 -2.95 23.52 5.56
N PRO A 9 -3.88 24.10 6.35
CA PRO A 9 -5.32 23.93 6.13
C PRO A 9 -5.83 24.38 4.77
N GLU A 10 -5.19 25.39 4.19
CA GLU A 10 -5.58 25.98 2.90
C GLU A 10 -5.11 25.13 1.70
N LEU A 11 -4.23 24.15 1.94
CA LEU A 11 -3.65 23.32 0.91
C LEU A 11 -4.35 21.98 0.77
N SER A 12 -4.30 21.47 -0.45
CA SER A 12 -4.69 20.12 -0.80
C SER A 12 -3.48 19.19 -0.80
N TYR A 13 -3.64 18.01 -0.21
CA TYR A 13 -2.65 16.94 -0.17
C TYR A 13 -3.26 15.66 -0.75
N THR A 14 -2.60 15.14 -1.80
CA THR A 14 -2.90 13.81 -2.34
C THR A 14 -1.98 12.78 -1.70
N PHE A 15 -2.32 11.49 -1.73
CA PHE A 15 -1.45 10.42 -1.22
C PHE A 15 -0.01 10.51 -1.74
N SER A 16 0.16 10.76 -3.04
CA SER A 16 1.49 10.95 -3.64
C SER A 16 2.26 12.15 -3.09
N LYS A 17 1.59 13.21 -2.62
CA LYS A 17 2.26 14.38 -2.03
C LYS A 17 2.88 14.05 -0.67
N TYR A 18 2.32 13.11 0.07
CA TYR A 18 2.89 12.66 1.34
C TYR A 18 4.21 11.92 1.18
N PHE A 19 4.42 11.24 0.04
CA PHE A 19 5.72 10.66 -0.30
C PHE A 19 6.81 11.73 -0.42
N GLU A 20 6.47 12.93 -0.90
CA GLU A 20 7.43 14.01 -1.15
C GLU A 20 7.78 14.83 0.10
N LEU A 21 6.99 14.70 1.17
CA LEU A 21 7.16 15.49 2.39
C LEU A 21 8.46 15.11 3.13
N PRO A 22 9.32 16.08 3.47
CA PRO A 22 10.61 15.83 4.12
C PRO A 22 10.48 15.68 5.66
N TYR A 23 9.41 15.05 6.13
CA TYR A 23 9.12 14.87 7.56
C TYR A 23 9.06 13.40 7.94
N ALA A 24 9.35 13.08 9.20
CA ALA A 24 9.26 11.71 9.68
C ALA A 24 7.81 11.18 9.64
N PRO A 25 7.58 9.88 9.40
CA PRO A 25 6.23 9.31 9.35
C PRO A 25 5.43 9.61 10.63
N ALA A 26 6.04 9.48 11.81
CA ALA A 26 5.39 9.74 13.09
C ALA A 26 4.86 11.18 13.21
N ASP A 27 5.57 12.13 12.62
CA ASP A 27 5.26 13.55 12.68
C ASP A 27 4.04 13.89 11.82
N ILE A 28 3.99 13.32 10.61
CA ILE A 28 2.87 13.46 9.69
C ILE A 28 1.61 12.78 10.27
N LEU A 29 1.75 11.56 10.76
CA LEU A 29 0.62 10.78 11.29
C LEU A 29 0.01 11.43 12.54
N LEU A 30 0.83 12.06 13.38
CA LEU A 30 0.33 12.80 14.53
C LEU A 30 -0.57 13.98 14.12
N GLU A 31 -0.26 14.69 13.03
CA GLU A 31 -1.12 15.76 12.53
C GLU A 31 -2.43 15.27 11.93
N LEU A 32 -2.46 14.02 11.49
CA LEU A 32 -3.66 13.32 11.04
C LEU A 32 -4.41 12.64 12.21
N GLY A 33 -4.03 12.92 13.46
CA GLY A 33 -4.69 12.40 14.65
C GLY A 33 -4.36 10.94 14.99
N CYS A 34 -3.32 10.38 14.39
CA CYS A 34 -2.91 8.99 14.58
C CYS A 34 -1.64 8.88 15.45
N THR A 35 -1.48 7.71 16.07
CA THR A 35 -0.23 7.35 16.75
C THR A 35 0.57 6.37 15.91
N TYR A 36 1.89 6.41 16.05
CA TYR A 36 2.79 5.52 15.33
C TYR A 36 3.57 4.65 16.30
N THR A 37 3.53 3.34 16.07
CA THR A 37 4.36 2.37 16.78
C THR A 37 5.08 1.48 15.78
N ARG A 38 6.34 1.16 16.07
CA ARG A 38 7.14 0.22 15.28
C ARG A 38 7.32 -1.05 16.10
N SER A 39 6.79 -2.15 15.61
CA SER A 39 6.93 -3.47 16.23
C SER A 39 7.08 -4.54 15.16
N GLN A 40 7.66 -5.68 15.55
CA GLN A 40 7.69 -6.86 14.70
C GLN A 40 6.33 -7.57 14.83
N LEU A 41 5.63 -7.73 13.72
CA LEU A 41 4.35 -8.45 13.68
C LEU A 41 4.59 -9.96 13.61
N GLN A 42 3.89 -10.71 14.46
CA GLN A 42 3.76 -12.15 14.33
C GLN A 42 2.48 -12.44 13.54
N LEU A 43 2.62 -12.59 12.22
CA LEU A 43 1.49 -12.92 11.35
C LEU A 43 1.21 -14.43 11.37
N PRO A 44 -0.06 -14.85 11.33
CA PRO A 44 -0.39 -16.27 11.21
C PRO A 44 0.18 -16.81 9.90
N LYS A 45 0.72 -18.03 9.96
CA LYS A 45 1.17 -18.76 8.78
C LYS A 45 0.06 -19.65 8.27
N TYR A 46 -0.16 -19.61 6.96
CA TYR A 46 -1.03 -20.56 6.30
C TYR A 46 -0.24 -21.85 6.01
N GLU A 47 -0.67 -22.96 6.60
CA GLU A 47 -0.02 -24.28 6.47
C GLU A 47 -0.64 -25.16 5.36
N GLY A 48 -1.68 -24.65 4.69
CA GLY A 48 -2.33 -25.35 3.58
C GLY A 48 -1.53 -25.23 2.28
N LYS A 49 -2.05 -25.87 1.23
CA LYS A 49 -1.49 -25.76 -0.12
C LYS A 49 -2.02 -24.49 -0.78
N LEU A 50 -1.13 -23.75 -1.44
CA LEU A 50 -1.47 -22.64 -2.33
C LEU A 50 -1.09 -23.06 -3.75
N ASP A 51 -2.07 -23.18 -4.64
CA ASP A 51 -1.85 -23.65 -6.01
C ASP A 51 -1.12 -22.59 -6.86
N CYS A 52 -1.32 -21.31 -6.56
CA CYS A 52 -0.69 -20.17 -7.22
C CYS A 52 0.84 -20.17 -7.12
N ILE A 53 1.42 -20.78 -6.09
CA ILE A 53 2.85 -20.72 -5.82
C ILE A 53 3.66 -21.36 -6.96
N ASP A 54 3.20 -22.50 -7.48
CA ASP A 54 3.88 -23.19 -8.59
C ASP A 54 3.73 -22.45 -9.92
N PHE A 55 2.64 -21.71 -10.10
CA PHE A 55 2.48 -20.80 -11.22
C PHE A 55 3.45 -19.61 -11.10
N LEU A 56 3.42 -18.89 -9.98
CA LEU A 56 4.24 -17.69 -9.75
C LEU A 56 5.74 -17.99 -9.82
N LYS A 57 6.19 -19.11 -9.25
CA LYS A 57 7.59 -19.57 -9.35
C LYS A 57 8.07 -19.79 -10.78
N ARG A 58 7.16 -20.11 -11.71
CA ARG A 58 7.48 -20.25 -13.14
C ARG A 58 7.29 -18.95 -13.90
N TYR A 59 6.21 -18.22 -13.61
CA TYR A 59 5.82 -17.02 -14.30
C TYR A 59 6.81 -15.86 -14.08
N LEU A 60 7.17 -15.57 -12.82
CA LEU A 60 7.97 -14.40 -12.47
C LEU A 60 9.39 -14.48 -13.05
N PRO A 61 10.19 -15.56 -12.82
CA PRO A 61 11.55 -15.61 -13.36
C PRO A 61 11.57 -15.70 -14.88
N ARG A 62 10.58 -16.38 -15.49
CA ARG A 62 10.47 -16.45 -16.94
C ARG A 62 10.28 -15.06 -17.54
N ASN A 63 9.35 -14.27 -17.02
CA ASN A 63 9.04 -12.97 -17.60
C ASN A 63 10.15 -11.94 -17.37
N LEU A 64 10.89 -12.04 -16.27
CA LEU A 64 12.10 -11.25 -16.03
C LEU A 64 13.21 -11.48 -17.08
N ASN A 65 13.21 -12.61 -17.80
CA ASN A 65 14.12 -12.81 -18.94
C ASN A 65 13.72 -12.02 -20.19
N TYR A 66 12.47 -11.57 -20.27
CA TYR A 66 11.92 -10.89 -21.46
C TYR A 66 11.61 -9.42 -21.22
N VAL A 67 11.46 -9.00 -19.97
CA VAL A 67 11.14 -7.62 -19.60
C VAL A 67 12.11 -7.14 -18.54
N ASN A 68 12.72 -5.98 -18.79
CA ASN A 68 13.57 -5.31 -17.81
C ASN A 68 12.72 -4.46 -16.85
N PRO A 69 12.65 -4.78 -15.54
CA PRO A 69 11.75 -4.13 -14.58
C PRO A 69 12.29 -2.78 -14.04
N MET A 70 12.90 -1.95 -14.88
CA MET A 70 13.46 -0.65 -14.44
C MET A 70 12.40 0.41 -14.15
N SER A 71 11.26 0.36 -14.84
CA SER A 71 10.17 1.32 -14.63
C SER A 71 9.12 0.78 -13.66
N GLU A 72 8.45 1.69 -12.95
CA GLU A 72 7.30 1.34 -12.10
C GLU A 72 6.24 0.59 -12.91
N ALA A 73 5.96 1.02 -14.14
CA ALA A 73 5.03 0.32 -15.03
C ALA A 73 5.45 -1.14 -15.32
N ALA A 74 6.73 -1.39 -15.58
CA ALA A 74 7.21 -2.74 -15.85
C ALA A 74 7.13 -3.63 -14.60
N ARG A 75 7.50 -3.13 -13.42
CA ARG A 75 7.34 -3.87 -12.15
C ARG A 75 5.88 -4.15 -11.84
N ARG A 76 5.01 -3.17 -12.06
CA ARG A 76 3.56 -3.29 -11.91
C ARG A 76 3.01 -4.44 -12.74
N GLU A 77 3.34 -4.48 -14.03
CA GLU A 77 2.79 -5.46 -14.97
C GLU A 77 3.40 -6.86 -14.84
N VAL A 78 4.70 -6.96 -14.52
CA VAL A 78 5.43 -8.23 -14.58
C VAL A 78 5.54 -8.91 -13.23
N LEU A 79 5.51 -8.15 -12.12
CA LEU A 79 5.77 -8.66 -10.78
C LEU A 79 4.56 -8.48 -9.86
N ILE A 80 4.12 -7.24 -9.67
CA ILE A 80 3.17 -6.91 -8.60
C ILE A 80 1.75 -7.38 -8.97
N ALA A 81 1.20 -6.90 -10.09
CA ALA A 81 -0.17 -7.24 -10.48
C ALA A 81 -0.38 -8.76 -10.66
N PRO A 82 0.51 -9.52 -11.34
CA PRO A 82 0.36 -10.97 -11.46
C PRO A 82 0.35 -11.67 -10.09
N THR A 83 1.22 -11.27 -9.17
CA THR A 83 1.25 -11.84 -7.82
C THR A 83 -0.05 -11.60 -7.06
N LEU A 84 -0.58 -10.38 -7.12
CA LEU A 84 -1.81 -10.01 -6.43
C LEU A 84 -3.06 -10.64 -7.06
N LEU A 85 -3.10 -10.78 -8.39
CA LEU A 85 -4.19 -11.45 -9.10
C LEU A 85 -4.30 -12.92 -8.69
N GLU A 86 -3.16 -13.62 -8.63
CA GLU A 86 -3.14 -15.02 -8.20
C GLU A 86 -3.52 -15.19 -6.72
N LEU A 87 -3.09 -14.25 -5.85
CA LEU A 87 -3.55 -14.22 -4.45
C LEU A 87 -5.07 -14.00 -4.35
N CYS A 88 -5.63 -13.11 -5.17
CA CYS A 88 -7.06 -12.85 -5.21
C CYS A 88 -7.85 -14.06 -5.72
N ALA A 89 -7.33 -14.75 -6.74
CA ALA A 89 -7.93 -15.98 -7.25
C ALA A 89 -7.99 -17.09 -6.18
N GLU A 90 -6.90 -17.29 -5.43
CA GLU A 90 -6.83 -18.26 -4.33
C GLU A 90 -7.78 -17.94 -3.17
N THR A 91 -7.91 -16.65 -2.84
CA THR A 91 -8.70 -16.19 -1.69
C THR A 91 -10.14 -15.83 -2.04
N GLN A 92 -10.52 -15.93 -3.32
CA GLN A 92 -11.80 -15.46 -3.85
C GLN A 92 -12.10 -13.99 -3.49
N SER A 93 -11.07 -13.14 -3.57
CA SER A 93 -11.16 -11.71 -3.26
C SER A 93 -11.15 -10.86 -4.54
N GLU A 94 -11.63 -9.62 -4.42
CA GLU A 94 -11.58 -8.64 -5.51
C GLU A 94 -10.32 -7.76 -5.41
N LEU A 95 -9.60 -7.63 -6.53
CA LEU A 95 -8.49 -6.70 -6.67
C LEU A 95 -8.97 -5.41 -7.35
N ASN A 96 -8.95 -4.31 -6.61
CA ASN A 96 -9.14 -2.98 -7.15
C ASN A 96 -7.77 -2.36 -7.47
N ILE A 97 -7.64 -1.81 -8.67
CA ILE A 97 -6.41 -1.14 -9.13
C ILE A 97 -6.72 0.36 -9.30
N GLU A 98 -5.86 1.22 -8.75
CA GLU A 98 -6.04 2.68 -8.78
C GLU A 98 -7.39 3.15 -8.18
N TYR A 99 -7.83 2.49 -7.11
CA TYR A 99 -9.12 2.74 -6.46
C TYR A 99 -9.20 4.17 -5.89
N PRO A 100 -10.13 5.02 -6.37
CA PRO A 100 -10.20 6.41 -5.94
C PRO A 100 -10.80 6.56 -4.55
N VAL A 101 -10.17 7.38 -3.71
CA VAL A 101 -10.62 7.74 -2.36
C VAL A 101 -10.58 9.27 -2.22
N ASN A 102 -11.64 9.86 -1.68
CA ASN A 102 -11.72 11.31 -1.48
C ASN A 102 -12.48 11.66 -0.20
N VAL A 103 -11.80 11.56 0.94
CA VAL A 103 -12.37 11.86 2.25
C VAL A 103 -12.39 13.36 2.50
N ASN A 104 -11.26 14.05 2.31
CA ASN A 104 -11.14 15.50 2.50
C ASN A 104 -9.88 16.06 1.81
N ASN A 105 -9.55 17.34 2.05
CA ASN A 105 -8.38 18.00 1.45
C ASN A 105 -7.02 17.41 1.84
N PHE A 106 -6.94 16.65 2.93
CA PHE A 106 -5.73 15.96 3.38
C PHE A 106 -5.71 14.48 2.98
N LEU A 107 -6.87 13.86 2.80
CA LEU A 107 -7.03 12.42 2.61
C LEU A 107 -7.74 12.13 1.28
N LYS A 108 -6.97 12.20 0.18
CA LYS A 108 -7.49 11.88 -1.16
C LYS A 108 -6.42 11.40 -2.14
N GLY A 109 -6.86 10.65 -3.15
CA GLY A 109 -6.01 10.11 -4.20
C GLY A 109 -6.51 8.76 -4.68
N SER A 110 -5.62 7.96 -5.24
CA SER A 110 -5.91 6.58 -5.64
C SER A 110 -5.03 5.61 -4.88
N LEU A 111 -5.62 4.53 -4.37
CA LEU A 111 -4.90 3.40 -3.80
C LEU A 111 -4.31 2.57 -4.94
N GLY A 112 -3.01 2.25 -4.87
CA GLY A 112 -2.33 1.50 -5.93
C GLY A 112 -3.00 0.16 -6.19
N TYR A 113 -3.03 -0.69 -5.16
CA TYR A 113 -3.76 -1.94 -5.16
C TYR A 113 -4.54 -2.09 -3.86
N PHE A 114 -5.81 -2.43 -3.97
CA PHE A 114 -6.70 -2.60 -2.85
C PHE A 114 -7.45 -3.93 -2.97
N ILE A 115 -7.18 -4.83 -2.03
CA ILE A 115 -7.91 -6.10 -1.90
C ILE A 115 -8.97 -5.92 -0.84
N TYR A 116 -10.23 -5.99 -1.27
CA TYR A 116 -11.36 -5.95 -0.36
C TYR A 116 -11.74 -7.38 0.05
N SER A 117 -11.58 -7.66 1.34
CA SER A 117 -11.96 -8.92 1.98
C SER A 117 -12.38 -8.61 3.43
N PRO A 118 -12.85 -9.59 4.23
CA PRO A 118 -13.09 -9.38 5.66
C PRO A 118 -11.90 -8.77 6.43
N ASN A 119 -10.67 -8.88 5.92
CA ASN A 119 -9.55 -8.03 6.33
C ASN A 119 -9.05 -7.28 5.09
N ALA A 120 -9.23 -5.96 5.04
CA ALA A 120 -8.80 -5.18 3.88
C ALA A 120 -7.25 -5.08 3.83
N LEU A 121 -6.68 -5.23 2.63
CA LEU A 121 -5.25 -5.10 2.38
C LEU A 121 -4.98 -4.04 1.31
N ILE A 122 -4.14 -3.06 1.63
CA ILE A 122 -3.58 -2.10 0.66
C ILE A 122 -2.14 -2.54 0.32
N VAL A 123 -1.81 -2.58 -0.96
CA VAL A 123 -0.43 -2.78 -1.42
C VAL A 123 -0.03 -1.58 -2.27
N ILE A 124 1.11 -0.97 -1.93
CA ILE A 124 1.68 0.12 -2.71
C ILE A 124 3.10 -0.22 -3.17
N GLU A 125 3.48 0.35 -4.31
CA GLU A 125 4.86 0.38 -4.75
C GLU A 125 5.59 1.57 -4.12
N ALA A 126 6.76 1.33 -3.52
CA ALA A 126 7.66 2.40 -3.10
C ALA A 126 8.27 3.06 -4.34
N LYS A 127 7.93 4.32 -4.55
CA LYS A 127 8.59 5.14 -5.57
C LYS A 127 10.08 5.29 -5.21
N GLN A 128 10.95 5.29 -6.22
CA GLN A 128 12.41 5.48 -6.05
C GLN A 128 13.07 4.50 -5.06
N SER A 129 12.46 3.34 -4.83
CA SER A 129 12.88 2.34 -3.84
C SER A 129 12.96 2.88 -2.39
N ASP A 130 12.31 4.02 -2.09
CA ASP A 130 12.28 4.59 -0.74
C ASP A 130 11.11 3.99 0.06
N LEU A 131 11.40 2.89 0.77
CA LEU A 131 10.44 2.21 1.63
C LEU A 131 9.94 3.09 2.79
N SER A 132 10.75 4.05 3.27
CA SER A 132 10.34 4.90 4.39
C SER A 132 9.28 5.91 3.95
N ARG A 133 9.49 6.56 2.80
CA ARG A 133 8.50 7.48 2.21
C ARG A 133 7.30 6.72 1.66
N GLY A 134 7.53 5.54 1.09
CA GLY A 134 6.46 4.60 0.75
C GLY A 134 5.60 4.29 1.98
N PHE A 135 6.19 3.94 3.11
CA PHE A 135 5.45 3.70 4.35
C PHE A 135 4.62 4.92 4.78
N THR A 136 5.17 6.13 4.72
CA THR A 136 4.39 7.35 5.01
C THR A 136 3.15 7.45 4.11
N GLN A 137 3.31 7.25 2.80
CA GLN A 137 2.19 7.26 1.87
C GLN A 137 1.15 6.18 2.23
N LEU A 138 1.59 4.94 2.45
CA LEU A 138 0.72 3.81 2.83
C LEU A 138 -0.06 4.11 4.12
N ALA A 139 0.61 4.65 5.13
CA ALA A 139 -0.03 4.94 6.41
C ALA A 139 -1.14 5.99 6.25
N VAL A 140 -0.94 7.00 5.40
CA VAL A 140 -1.98 7.99 5.08
C VAL A 140 -3.13 7.36 4.29
N GLU A 141 -2.82 6.48 3.34
CA GLU A 141 -3.82 5.70 2.59
C GLU A 141 -4.69 4.84 3.51
N LEU A 142 -4.10 4.20 4.53
CA LEU A 142 -4.84 3.42 5.54
C LEU A 142 -5.76 4.29 6.39
N ILE A 143 -5.32 5.50 6.79
CA ILE A 143 -6.17 6.47 7.52
C ILE A 143 -7.35 6.89 6.64
N ALA A 144 -7.09 7.16 5.36
CA ALA A 144 -8.15 7.53 4.42
C ALA A 144 -9.14 6.37 4.22
N LEU A 145 -8.65 5.13 4.09
CA LEU A 145 -9.49 3.96 3.93
C LEU A 145 -10.41 3.77 5.14
N ASP A 146 -9.89 3.87 6.37
CA ASP A 146 -10.65 3.78 7.62
C ASP A 146 -11.84 4.75 7.66
N GLN A 147 -11.66 5.96 7.12
CA GLN A 147 -12.73 6.97 7.05
C GLN A 147 -13.65 6.81 5.82
N TRP A 148 -13.20 6.08 4.80
CA TRP A 148 -13.89 5.95 3.51
C TRP A 148 -14.88 4.79 3.50
N ILE A 149 -14.57 3.68 4.18
CA ILE A 149 -15.41 2.48 4.18
C ILE A 149 -16.15 2.33 5.52
N ASP A 150 -17.43 2.00 5.45
CA ASP A 150 -18.21 1.58 6.63
C ASP A 150 -17.98 0.08 6.84
N SER A 151 -16.93 -0.26 7.58
CA SER A 151 -16.46 -1.63 7.74
C SER A 151 -16.42 -2.02 9.22
N PRO A 152 -16.98 -3.18 9.61
CA PRO A 152 -16.89 -3.69 10.98
C PRO A 152 -15.50 -4.22 11.34
N VAL A 153 -14.52 -4.08 10.44
CA VAL A 153 -13.18 -4.67 10.54
C VAL A 153 -12.32 -3.85 11.48
N SER A 154 -11.69 -4.51 12.45
CA SER A 154 -10.90 -3.84 13.49
C SER A 154 -9.47 -3.48 13.05
N MET A 155 -9.01 -3.99 11.91
CA MET A 155 -7.62 -3.84 11.47
C MET A 155 -7.50 -3.89 9.95
N PHE A 156 -6.84 -2.89 9.39
CA PHE A 156 -6.41 -2.86 8.00
C PHE A 156 -4.94 -3.23 7.91
N TYR A 157 -4.59 -3.97 6.86
CA TYR A 157 -3.20 -4.32 6.57
C TYR A 157 -2.70 -3.50 5.39
N GLY A 158 -1.40 -3.20 5.42
CA GLY A 158 -0.72 -2.48 4.37
C GLY A 158 0.65 -3.10 4.09
N ALA A 159 1.04 -3.14 2.83
CA ALA A 159 2.38 -3.55 2.41
C ALA A 159 2.99 -2.51 1.44
N VAL A 160 4.29 -2.29 1.60
CA VAL A 160 5.10 -1.50 0.67
C VAL A 160 6.08 -2.45 0.00
N THR A 161 6.12 -2.43 -1.32
CA THR A 161 7.08 -3.23 -2.11
C THR A 161 7.89 -2.33 -3.03
N THR A 162 9.16 -2.62 -3.23
CA THR A 162 9.97 -2.01 -4.30
C THR A 162 9.78 -2.73 -5.63
N GLY A 163 9.13 -3.90 -5.64
CA GLY A 163 9.15 -4.83 -6.77
C GLY A 163 10.56 -5.37 -7.07
N GLU A 164 11.48 -5.21 -6.12
CA GLU A 164 12.86 -5.70 -6.13
C GLU A 164 13.06 -6.56 -4.87
N ASP A 165 14.06 -7.45 -4.89
CA ASP A 165 14.44 -8.46 -3.87
C ASP A 165 13.81 -8.37 -2.46
#